data_AF-A0A1D2MCD9-F1
#
_entry.id   AF-A0A1D2MCD9-F1
#
_cell.length_a   1.000
_cell.length_b   1.000
_cell.length_c   1.000
_cell.angle_alpha   90.00
_cell.angle_beta   90.00
_cell.angle_gamma   90.00
#
_symmetry.space_group_name_H-M   'P 1'
#
loop_
_entity.id
_entity.type
_entity.pdbx_description
1 polymer ?
#
loop_
_entity_poly.entity_id
_entity_poly.type
_entity_poly.pdbx_seq_one_letter_code
_entity_poly.pdbx_strand_id
1 'polypeptide(L)'
;MNQKLPTCPGKHHTSPRLQICNFPGNGTDGQGCSGVGMTKCESNSGNPDDDRILLHPFDYIRSLPGKGVRSKLAVAIDDIEDGSELRRGQPVAHAIFGVPQTINAANYVYFIALERVLGLNHPKAVKTVTGIAPWARNGIYWRDNFICPSETQYKETIVKKTGGLFMLGIRLLQLFSDYQSDLQNIVSMLGLYFQIRDDYANLMLAEYCENKSFCEDLTEGKFSFPVIHAIHSHPEDNQIQCILKQRTKNIDLKKYFVSLLDKFGSLKYTETALRQLEQELRDETAVLGGNPYLMALMDELTASIPK
;
A
#
# COMPACT_ATOMS: atom_id res chain seq x y z
N MET A 1 26.31 -10.64 15.17
CA MET A 1 25.22 -10.99 16.11
C MET A 1 24.20 -11.78 15.31
N ASN A 2 23.95 -13.06 15.64
CA ASN A 2 23.01 -13.92 14.91
C ASN A 2 21.56 -13.50 15.22
N GLN A 3 21.00 -12.55 14.47
CA GLN A 3 19.54 -12.38 14.42
C GLN A 3 18.97 -13.53 13.59
N LYS A 4 18.07 -14.34 14.18
CA LYS A 4 17.38 -15.43 13.48
C LYS A 4 16.42 -14.84 12.45
N LEU A 5 16.63 -15.18 11.17
CA LEU A 5 15.66 -14.90 10.11
C LEU A 5 14.28 -15.51 10.45
N PRO A 6 13.17 -14.86 10.05
CA PRO A 6 11.83 -15.39 10.25
C PRO A 6 11.68 -16.80 9.66
N THR A 7 11.04 -17.69 10.41
CA THR A 7 10.63 -19.01 9.92
C THR A 7 9.15 -18.99 9.54
N CYS A 8 8.83 -19.03 8.25
CA CYS A 8 7.45 -19.16 7.79
C CYS A 8 6.97 -20.63 7.90
N PRO A 9 5.81 -20.90 8.51
CA PRO A 9 5.21 -22.23 8.43
C PRO A 9 4.82 -22.53 6.97
N GLY A 10 5.30 -23.65 6.43
CA GLY A 10 4.97 -24.09 5.08
C GLY A 10 3.48 -24.36 4.93
N LYS A 11 2.75 -23.48 4.24
CA LYS A 11 1.36 -23.74 3.86
C LYS A 11 1.36 -24.44 2.50
N HIS A 12 1.03 -25.72 2.49
CA HIS A 12 0.68 -26.42 1.25
C HIS A 12 -0.60 -25.80 0.69
N HIS A 13 -0.51 -25.16 -0.48
CA HIS A 13 -1.65 -24.57 -1.17
C HIS A 13 -2.48 -25.66 -1.86
N THR A 14 -3.54 -26.12 -1.18
CA THR A 14 -4.70 -26.70 -1.86
C THR A 14 -5.70 -25.59 -2.11
N SER A 15 -5.95 -25.26 -3.37
CA SER A 15 -6.99 -24.30 -3.77
C SER A 15 -8.35 -24.77 -3.23
N PRO A 16 -9.05 -23.99 -2.39
CA PRO A 16 -10.39 -24.35 -1.97
C PRO A 16 -11.35 -24.03 -3.12
N ARG A 17 -11.87 -25.08 -3.78
CA ARG A 17 -13.10 -24.98 -4.56
C ARG A 17 -14.21 -24.58 -3.58
N LEU A 18 -14.55 -23.29 -3.53
CA LEU A 18 -15.75 -22.83 -2.84
C LEU A 18 -16.98 -23.36 -3.59
N GLN A 19 -17.74 -24.21 -2.92
CA GLN A 19 -19.09 -24.58 -3.34
C GLN A 19 -19.93 -23.30 -3.40
N ILE A 20 -20.48 -23.04 -4.59
CA ILE A 20 -21.48 -22.01 -4.82
C ILE A 20 -22.71 -22.41 -3.99
N CYS A 21 -23.00 -21.65 -2.92
CA CYS A 21 -24.21 -21.83 -2.14
C CYS A 21 -25.43 -21.49 -3.00
N ASN A 22 -26.21 -22.51 -3.38
CA ASN A 22 -27.54 -22.33 -3.94
C ASN A 22 -28.48 -21.77 -2.85
N PHE A 23 -29.22 -20.70 -3.15
CA PHE A 23 -30.36 -20.25 -2.35
C PHE A 23 -31.61 -20.08 -3.23
N PRO A 24 -32.80 -20.42 -2.71
CA PRO A 24 -34.04 -20.54 -3.49
C PRO A 24 -34.70 -19.18 -3.74
N GLY A 25 -35.48 -19.12 -4.83
CA GLY A 25 -36.02 -17.89 -5.40
C GLY A 25 -37.30 -17.32 -4.75
N ASN A 26 -37.52 -16.06 -5.12
CA ASN A 26 -38.73 -15.22 -5.15
C ASN A 26 -39.79 -15.30 -4.03
N GLY A 27 -40.01 -14.13 -3.42
CA GLY A 27 -41.28 -13.73 -2.80
C GLY A 27 -41.36 -12.20 -2.75
N THR A 28 -42.41 -11.64 -3.36
CA THR A 28 -42.77 -10.20 -3.36
C THR A 28 -43.47 -9.81 -2.06
N ASP A 29 -43.28 -8.57 -1.60
CA ASP A 29 -44.36 -7.60 -1.25
C ASP A 29 -43.89 -6.47 -0.31
N GLY A 30 -44.26 -5.22 -0.66
CA GLY A 30 -44.94 -4.29 0.26
C GLY A 30 -44.19 -3.37 1.23
N GLN A 31 -43.98 -2.12 0.79
CA GLN A 31 -44.17 -0.83 1.51
C GLN A 31 -43.33 -0.41 2.75
N GLY A 32 -42.55 0.67 2.55
CA GLY A 32 -42.64 1.91 3.33
C GLY A 32 -41.70 2.11 4.54
N CYS A 33 -40.65 2.94 4.37
CA CYS A 33 -40.11 3.80 5.44
C CYS A 33 -39.23 4.91 4.83
N SER A 34 -39.53 6.15 5.21
CA SER A 34 -38.79 7.38 4.92
C SER A 34 -37.50 7.46 5.72
N GLY A 35 -36.39 7.79 5.04
CA GLY A 35 -35.10 8.03 5.67
C GLY A 35 -34.03 8.24 4.60
N VAL A 36 -33.24 9.31 4.75
CA VAL A 36 -32.17 9.74 3.83
C VAL A 36 -31.23 8.56 3.54
N GLY A 37 -31.39 7.94 2.38
CA GLY A 37 -30.67 6.73 1.98
C GLY A 37 -30.06 6.92 0.61
N MET A 38 -28.83 6.43 0.45
CA MET A 38 -28.06 6.36 -0.80
C MET A 38 -28.99 6.20 -2.01
N THR A 39 -29.22 7.28 -2.75
CA THR A 39 -29.83 7.17 -4.07
C THR A 39 -28.84 6.37 -4.91
N LYS A 40 -29.24 5.16 -5.29
CA LYS A 40 -28.60 4.35 -6.33
C LYS A 40 -28.21 5.29 -7.46
N CYS A 41 -26.92 5.32 -7.81
CA CYS A 41 -26.59 5.58 -9.20
C CYS A 41 -27.19 4.42 -9.99
N GLU A 42 -28.42 4.57 -10.46
CA GLU A 42 -29.01 3.64 -11.42
C GLU A 42 -28.25 3.81 -12.73
N SER A 43 -27.32 2.88 -12.97
CA SER A 43 -26.74 2.61 -14.26
C SER A 43 -27.87 2.24 -15.23
N ASN A 44 -28.32 3.21 -16.03
CA ASN A 44 -29.32 3.01 -17.07
C ASN A 44 -28.79 2.20 -18.28
N SER A 45 -27.80 1.32 -18.09
CA SER A 45 -27.07 0.66 -19.18
C SER A 45 -26.86 -0.85 -19.02
N GLY A 46 -27.41 -1.50 -18.00
CA GLY A 46 -27.18 -2.93 -17.77
C GLY A 46 -28.25 -3.63 -16.95
N ASN A 47 -28.38 -4.94 -17.15
CA ASN A 47 -29.18 -5.80 -16.28
C ASN A 47 -28.62 -5.70 -14.83
N PRO A 48 -29.44 -5.49 -13.80
CA PRO A 48 -28.98 -5.43 -12.41
C PRO A 48 -28.15 -6.64 -11.96
N ASP A 49 -28.36 -7.80 -12.56
CA ASP A 49 -27.57 -9.00 -12.31
C ASP A 49 -26.15 -8.89 -12.89
N ASP A 50 -25.97 -8.21 -14.02
CA ASP A 50 -24.65 -7.97 -14.64
C ASP A 50 -23.82 -7.00 -13.78
N ASP A 51 -24.44 -5.92 -13.29
CA ASP A 51 -23.78 -4.97 -12.39
C ASP A 51 -23.38 -5.64 -11.07
N ARG A 52 -24.21 -6.56 -10.56
CA ARG A 52 -23.87 -7.36 -9.40
C ARG A 52 -22.63 -8.21 -9.68
N ILE A 53 -22.59 -8.93 -10.80
CA ILE A 53 -21.46 -9.77 -11.23
C ILE A 53 -20.17 -8.93 -11.34
N LEU A 54 -20.23 -7.78 -12.01
CA LEU A 54 -19.08 -6.89 -12.24
C LEU A 54 -18.53 -6.27 -10.96
N LEU A 55 -19.33 -6.21 -9.90
CA LEU A 55 -18.95 -5.67 -8.59
C LEU A 55 -18.65 -6.75 -7.54
N HIS A 56 -18.58 -8.04 -7.89
CA HIS A 56 -18.15 -9.09 -6.96
C HIS A 56 -16.80 -8.80 -6.25
N PRO A 57 -15.76 -8.28 -6.94
CA PRO A 57 -14.52 -7.90 -6.27
C PRO A 57 -14.73 -6.80 -5.22
N PHE A 58 -15.64 -5.86 -5.48
CA PHE A 58 -16.01 -4.80 -4.54
C PHE A 58 -16.63 -5.39 -3.26
N ASP A 59 -17.58 -6.32 -3.41
CA ASP A 59 -18.23 -6.99 -2.28
C ASP A 59 -17.28 -7.86 -1.47
N TYR A 60 -16.37 -8.58 -2.15
CA TYR A 60 -15.33 -9.36 -1.47
C TYR A 60 -14.39 -8.46 -0.66
N ILE A 61 -13.85 -7.40 -1.27
CA ILE A 61 -12.94 -6.48 -0.56
C ILE A 61 -13.66 -5.80 0.62
N ARG A 62 -14.98 -5.58 0.50
CA ARG A 62 -15.83 -5.07 1.58
C ARG A 62 -15.96 -6.05 2.75
N SER A 63 -15.98 -7.35 2.52
CA SER A 63 -16.14 -8.36 3.56
C SER A 63 -14.86 -8.64 4.36
N LEU A 64 -13.69 -8.29 3.82
CA LEU A 64 -12.41 -8.46 4.52
C LEU A 64 -12.36 -7.62 5.81
N PRO A 65 -11.81 -8.14 6.93
CA PRO A 65 -11.68 -7.40 8.18
C PRO A 65 -10.73 -6.17 8.03
N GLY A 66 -10.89 -5.17 8.92
CA GLY A 66 -10.08 -3.95 8.97
C GLY A 66 -10.72 -2.71 8.34
N LYS A 67 -10.17 -1.52 8.64
CA LYS A 67 -10.77 -0.21 8.28
C LYS A 67 -10.86 0.02 6.77
N GLY A 68 -12.03 0.48 6.30
CA GLY A 68 -12.28 1.17 5.03
C GLY A 68 -12.20 0.34 3.74
N VAL A 69 -13.36 0.07 3.11
CA VAL A 69 -13.47 -0.57 1.77
C VAL A 69 -12.69 0.18 0.69
N ARG A 70 -12.74 1.52 0.73
CA ARG A 70 -12.14 2.39 -0.29
C ARG A 70 -10.62 2.30 -0.33
N SER A 71 -9.99 2.29 0.85
CA SER A 71 -8.53 2.15 0.97
C SER A 71 -8.07 0.79 0.46
N LYS A 72 -8.88 -0.26 0.63
CA LYS A 72 -8.54 -1.62 0.15
C LYS A 72 -8.68 -1.76 -1.37
N LEU A 73 -9.68 -1.14 -1.98
CA LEU A 73 -9.84 -1.13 -3.44
C LEU A 73 -8.79 -0.27 -4.15
N ALA A 74 -8.35 0.83 -3.54
CA ALA A 74 -7.22 1.60 -4.06
C ALA A 74 -5.92 0.76 -4.08
N VAL A 75 -5.73 -0.08 -3.06
CA VAL A 75 -4.59 -1.02 -3.00
C VAL A 75 -4.75 -2.19 -3.98
N ALA A 76 -5.96 -2.52 -4.43
CA ALA A 76 -6.16 -3.61 -5.38
C ALA A 76 -5.52 -3.36 -6.75
N ILE A 77 -5.36 -2.08 -7.16
CA ILE A 77 -4.58 -1.73 -8.37
C ILE A 77 -3.09 -1.98 -8.14
N ASP A 78 -2.55 -1.56 -6.99
CA ASP A 78 -1.15 -1.80 -6.59
C ASP A 78 -0.86 -3.31 -6.53
N ASP A 79 -1.75 -4.11 -5.92
CA ASP A 79 -1.63 -5.57 -5.90
C ASP A 79 -1.58 -6.19 -7.32
N ILE A 80 -2.31 -5.63 -8.29
CA ILE A 80 -2.26 -6.06 -9.71
C ILE A 80 -0.96 -5.62 -10.38
N GLU A 81 -0.57 -4.36 -10.21
CA GLU A 81 0.64 -3.78 -10.79
C GLU A 81 1.92 -4.50 -10.30
N ASP A 82 1.87 -5.01 -9.08
CA ASP A 82 2.98 -5.71 -8.41
C ASP A 82 2.89 -7.24 -8.56
N GLY A 83 1.77 -7.78 -9.04
CA GLY A 83 1.54 -9.22 -9.14
C GLY A 83 1.55 -9.91 -7.76
N SER A 84 1.06 -9.22 -6.74
CA SER A 84 0.99 -9.71 -5.36
C SER A 84 0.12 -10.96 -5.26
N GLU A 85 0.42 -11.86 -4.32
CA GLU A 85 -0.41 -13.06 -4.09
C GLU A 85 -1.36 -12.91 -2.91
N LEU A 86 -0.91 -12.20 -1.87
CA LEU A 86 -1.62 -12.04 -0.61
C LEU A 86 -1.70 -10.57 -0.19
N ARG A 87 -2.81 -10.22 0.45
CA ARG A 87 -3.01 -8.95 1.15
C ARG A 87 -3.60 -9.22 2.52
N ARG A 88 -2.87 -8.84 3.58
CA ARG A 88 -3.30 -9.05 4.98
C ARG A 88 -3.71 -10.50 5.27
N GLY A 89 -2.93 -11.44 4.72
CA GLY A 89 -3.12 -12.88 4.90
C GLY A 89 -4.27 -13.48 4.09
N GLN A 90 -4.92 -12.70 3.22
CA GLN A 90 -6.00 -13.13 2.35
C GLN A 90 -5.55 -13.11 0.89
N PRO A 91 -6.05 -14.00 0.01
CA PRO A 91 -5.79 -13.93 -1.42
C PRO A 91 -6.20 -12.56 -2.00
N VAL A 92 -5.38 -12.01 -2.87
CA VAL A 92 -5.71 -10.76 -3.58
C VAL A 92 -6.94 -10.95 -4.48
N ALA A 93 -7.72 -9.89 -4.65
CA ALA A 93 -8.98 -9.94 -5.39
C ALA A 93 -8.81 -10.42 -6.85
N HIS A 94 -7.72 -10.02 -7.52
CA HIS A 94 -7.47 -10.42 -8.91
C HIS A 94 -7.13 -11.91 -9.07
N ALA A 95 -6.66 -12.58 -8.00
CA ALA A 95 -6.46 -14.03 -8.00
C ALA A 95 -7.78 -14.81 -7.89
N ILE A 96 -8.84 -14.19 -7.35
CA ILE A 96 -10.16 -14.80 -7.17
C ILE A 96 -11.08 -14.50 -8.36
N PHE A 97 -11.16 -13.22 -8.76
CA PHE A 97 -12.14 -12.71 -9.74
C PHE A 97 -11.52 -12.35 -11.09
N GLY A 98 -10.20 -12.46 -11.22
CA GLY A 98 -9.45 -12.05 -12.40
C GLY A 98 -9.12 -10.55 -12.41
N VAL A 99 -8.08 -10.23 -13.19
CA VAL A 99 -7.58 -8.87 -13.38
C VAL A 99 -8.66 -7.92 -13.94
N PRO A 100 -9.43 -8.27 -15.01
CA PRO A 100 -10.37 -7.31 -15.60
C PRO A 100 -11.47 -6.82 -14.65
N GLN A 101 -12.09 -7.74 -13.90
CA GLN A 101 -13.14 -7.38 -12.94
C GLN A 101 -12.59 -6.57 -11.77
N THR A 102 -11.40 -6.94 -11.28
CA THR A 102 -10.76 -6.22 -10.17
C THR A 102 -10.40 -4.79 -10.56
N ILE A 103 -9.90 -4.56 -11.78
CA ILE A 103 -9.66 -3.21 -12.33
C ILE A 103 -10.97 -2.42 -12.40
N ASN A 104 -12.04 -3.02 -12.92
CA ASN A 104 -13.34 -2.35 -13.03
C ASN A 104 -13.86 -1.90 -11.66
N ALA A 105 -13.86 -2.81 -10.68
CA ALA A 105 -14.30 -2.53 -9.32
C ALA A 105 -13.42 -1.47 -8.62
N ALA A 106 -12.10 -1.53 -8.80
CA ALA A 106 -11.18 -0.56 -8.21
C ALA A 106 -11.33 0.84 -8.83
N ASN A 107 -11.47 0.93 -10.16
CA ASN A 107 -11.72 2.19 -10.85
C ASN A 107 -13.06 2.82 -10.46
N TYR A 108 -14.09 2.00 -10.20
CA TYR A 108 -15.37 2.49 -9.71
C TYR A 108 -15.24 3.27 -8.39
N VAL A 109 -14.30 2.88 -7.52
CA VAL A 109 -14.04 3.61 -6.26
C VAL A 109 -13.46 5.00 -6.49
N TYR A 110 -12.71 5.23 -7.56
CA TYR A 110 -12.25 6.59 -7.90
C TYR A 110 -13.42 7.52 -8.18
N PHE A 111 -14.46 7.03 -8.85
CA PHE A 111 -15.68 7.82 -9.10
C PHE A 111 -16.50 8.03 -7.83
N ILE A 112 -16.63 7.02 -6.96
CA ILE A 112 -17.24 7.21 -5.64
C ILE A 112 -16.46 8.25 -4.82
N ALA A 113 -15.12 8.21 -4.84
CA ALA A 113 -14.30 9.18 -4.13
C ALA A 113 -14.52 10.60 -4.69
N LEU A 114 -14.58 10.76 -6.01
CA LEU A 114 -14.89 12.02 -6.67
C LEU A 114 -16.28 12.55 -6.30
N GLU A 115 -17.30 11.69 -6.31
CA GLU A 115 -18.66 12.06 -5.87
C GLU A 115 -18.65 12.59 -4.43
N ARG A 116 -17.91 11.95 -3.52
CA ARG A 116 -17.78 12.41 -2.13
C ARG A 116 -17.05 13.74 -2.01
N VAL A 117 -16.01 13.95 -2.82
CA VAL A 117 -15.27 15.21 -2.88
C VAL A 117 -16.17 16.34 -3.40
N LEU A 118 -17.01 16.07 -4.40
CA LEU A 118 -18.03 17.02 -4.87
C LEU A 118 -19.03 17.34 -3.76
N GLY A 119 -19.46 16.34 -2.99
CA GLY A 119 -20.36 16.50 -1.85
C GLY A 119 -19.78 17.32 -0.68
N LEU A 120 -18.48 17.62 -0.67
CA LEU A 120 -17.89 18.56 0.30
C LEU A 120 -18.33 20.01 0.05
N ASN A 121 -18.92 20.32 -1.12
CA ASN A 121 -19.43 21.64 -1.48
C ASN A 121 -18.42 22.80 -1.30
N HIS A 122 -17.12 22.51 -1.44
CA HIS A 122 -16.05 23.50 -1.35
C HIS A 122 -15.40 23.72 -2.73
N PRO A 123 -15.28 24.98 -3.22
CA PRO A 123 -14.86 25.27 -4.60
C PRO A 123 -13.45 24.77 -4.94
N LYS A 124 -12.59 24.60 -3.93
CA LYS A 124 -11.22 24.08 -4.11
C LYS A 124 -11.11 22.56 -3.97
N ALA A 125 -12.14 21.84 -3.48
CA ALA A 125 -12.02 20.42 -3.13
C ALA A 125 -11.62 19.54 -4.31
N VAL A 126 -12.31 19.69 -5.46
CA VAL A 126 -11.98 18.94 -6.68
C VAL A 126 -10.58 19.27 -7.15
N LYS A 127 -10.19 20.55 -7.15
CA LYS A 127 -8.84 20.98 -7.55
C LYS A 127 -7.75 20.42 -6.63
N THR A 128 -8.01 20.29 -5.34
CA THR A 128 -7.09 19.65 -4.39
C THR A 128 -6.85 18.19 -4.74
N VAL A 129 -7.91 17.48 -5.13
CA VAL A 129 -7.85 16.05 -5.50
C VAL A 129 -7.30 15.83 -6.92
N THR A 130 -7.49 16.77 -7.85
CA THR A 130 -6.95 16.63 -9.22
C THR A 130 -5.56 17.23 -9.38
N GLY A 131 -5.14 18.16 -8.52
CA GLY A 131 -3.80 18.76 -8.48
C GLY A 131 -2.71 17.82 -7.97
N ILE A 132 -3.02 16.54 -8.00
CA ILE A 132 -2.29 15.46 -7.41
C ILE A 132 -1.46 14.91 -8.61
N ALA A 133 -0.13 14.85 -8.49
CA ALA A 133 0.79 14.36 -9.54
C ALA A 133 0.83 12.81 -9.70
N PRO A 134 0.89 12.26 -10.92
CA PRO A 134 0.80 10.81 -11.16
C PRO A 134 1.76 9.95 -10.31
N TRP A 135 1.18 9.11 -9.45
CA TRP A 135 1.75 8.54 -8.20
C TRP A 135 2.74 7.38 -8.35
N ALA A 136 2.81 6.74 -9.52
CA ALA A 136 3.41 5.39 -9.59
C ALA A 136 4.36 5.17 -10.78
N ARG A 137 4.58 6.17 -11.64
CA ARG A 137 5.26 5.94 -12.93
C ARG A 137 6.71 5.50 -12.77
N ASN A 138 7.45 6.12 -11.86
CA ASN A 138 8.90 5.92 -11.78
C ASN A 138 9.27 4.57 -11.15
N GLY A 139 8.56 4.14 -10.10
CA GLY A 139 8.83 2.86 -9.43
C GLY A 139 8.67 1.67 -10.37
N ILE A 140 7.53 1.62 -11.09
CA ILE A 140 7.24 0.59 -12.09
C ILE A 140 8.27 0.64 -13.23
N TYR A 141 8.58 1.85 -13.72
CA TYR A 141 9.58 2.02 -14.78
C TYR A 141 10.96 1.46 -14.38
N TRP A 142 11.44 1.80 -13.19
CA TRP A 142 12.72 1.29 -12.68
C TRP A 142 12.72 -0.23 -12.56
N ARG A 143 11.68 -0.79 -11.95
CA ARG A 143 11.49 -2.23 -11.76
C ARG A 143 11.50 -2.99 -13.08
N ASP A 144 10.70 -2.56 -14.05
CA ASP A 144 10.48 -3.30 -15.30
C ASP A 144 11.60 -3.09 -16.32
N ASN A 145 12.39 -2.01 -16.19
CA ASN A 145 13.58 -1.75 -17.02
C ASN A 145 14.89 -2.10 -16.31
N PHE A 146 14.83 -2.60 -15.08
CA PHE A 146 16.00 -2.94 -14.24
C PHE A 146 17.00 -1.80 -14.06
N ILE A 147 16.49 -0.59 -13.89
CA ILE A 147 17.31 0.61 -13.66
C ILE A 147 17.23 0.93 -12.18
N CYS A 148 18.30 0.65 -11.43
CA CYS A 148 18.37 1.01 -10.01
C CYS A 148 18.38 2.53 -9.86
N PRO A 149 17.40 3.15 -9.17
CA PRO A 149 17.41 4.58 -8.92
C PRO A 149 18.48 4.97 -7.91
N SER A 150 18.88 6.24 -7.88
CA SER A 150 19.60 6.79 -6.72
C SER A 150 18.69 6.89 -5.50
N GLU A 151 19.30 6.96 -4.31
CA GLU A 151 18.54 7.15 -3.07
C GLU A 151 17.71 8.45 -3.10
N THR A 152 18.25 9.54 -3.66
CA THR A 152 17.52 10.81 -3.83
C THR A 152 16.29 10.62 -4.72
N GLN A 153 16.44 9.96 -5.87
CA GLN A 153 15.33 9.67 -6.78
C GLN A 153 14.25 8.83 -6.11
N TYR A 154 14.65 7.81 -5.34
CA TYR A 154 13.75 7.00 -4.53
C TYR A 154 12.96 7.89 -3.55
N LYS A 155 13.66 8.71 -2.75
CA LYS A 155 13.03 9.60 -1.75
C LYS A 155 12.03 10.56 -2.42
N GLU A 156 12.40 11.20 -3.53
CA GLU A 156 11.50 12.08 -4.29
C GLU A 156 10.24 11.36 -4.79
N THR A 157 10.38 10.10 -5.20
CA THR A 157 9.25 9.29 -5.68
C THR A 157 8.31 8.92 -4.54
N ILE A 158 8.85 8.58 -3.36
CA ILE A 158 8.04 8.26 -2.18
C ILE A 158 7.31 9.48 -1.64
N VAL A 159 7.95 10.66 -1.62
CA VAL A 159 7.29 11.91 -1.25
C VAL A 159 6.08 12.18 -2.15
N LYS A 160 6.18 11.86 -3.45
CA LYS A 160 5.06 11.97 -4.39
C LYS A 160 4.01 10.87 -4.17
N LYS A 161 4.40 9.59 -4.08
CA LYS A 161 3.47 8.44 -3.93
C LYS A 161 2.76 8.46 -2.57
N THR A 162 3.52 8.29 -1.50
CA THR A 162 2.98 8.10 -0.13
C THR A 162 2.74 9.44 0.55
N GLY A 163 3.73 10.35 0.50
CA GLY A 163 3.60 11.69 1.07
C GLY A 163 2.49 12.50 0.41
N GLY A 164 2.30 12.36 -0.90
CA GLY A 164 1.25 13.03 -1.65
C GLY A 164 -0.17 12.59 -1.28
N LEU A 165 -0.37 11.30 -0.96
CA LEU A 165 -1.67 10.81 -0.48
C LEU A 165 -1.97 11.26 0.95
N PHE A 166 -0.96 11.33 1.83
CA PHE A 166 -1.12 11.93 3.16
C PHE A 166 -1.43 13.43 3.05
N MET A 167 -0.70 14.13 2.18
CA MET A 167 -0.90 15.55 1.91
C MET A 167 -2.27 15.84 1.32
N LEU A 168 -2.83 14.94 0.50
CA LEU A 168 -4.20 15.04 0.01
C LEU A 168 -5.21 15.16 1.15
N GLY A 169 -5.13 14.23 2.11
CA GLY A 169 -6.03 14.21 3.26
C GLY A 169 -5.92 15.49 4.08
N ILE A 170 -4.68 15.94 4.34
CA ILE A 170 -4.41 17.17 5.10
C ILE A 170 -4.92 18.40 4.36
N ARG A 171 -4.65 18.54 3.06
CA ARG A 171 -5.13 19.68 2.27
C ARG A 171 -6.65 19.72 2.22
N LEU A 172 -7.33 18.58 2.15
CA LEU A 172 -8.80 18.53 2.23
C LEU A 172 -9.30 18.98 3.60
N LEU A 173 -8.65 18.57 4.70
CA LEU A 173 -8.98 19.06 6.04
C LEU A 173 -8.73 20.57 6.20
N GLN A 174 -7.63 21.07 5.63
CA GLN A 174 -7.30 22.51 5.66
C GLN A 174 -8.31 23.38 4.90
N LEU A 175 -9.09 22.83 3.95
CA LEU A 175 -10.18 23.60 3.34
C LEU A 175 -11.27 24.02 4.34
N PHE A 176 -11.35 23.34 5.48
CA PHE A 176 -12.37 23.55 6.51
C PHE A 176 -11.77 23.90 7.88
N SER A 177 -10.50 24.31 7.91
CA SER A 177 -9.79 24.66 9.13
C SER A 177 -9.23 26.08 9.02
N ASP A 178 -9.12 26.77 10.15
CA ASP A 178 -8.40 28.05 10.21
C ASP A 178 -6.87 27.85 10.22
N TYR A 179 -6.41 26.61 10.45
CA TYR A 179 -4.99 26.27 10.46
C TYR A 179 -4.43 26.06 9.04
N GLN A 180 -3.78 27.09 8.52
CA GLN A 180 -3.24 27.13 7.14
C GLN A 180 -1.71 27.00 7.06
N SER A 181 -1.03 26.66 8.16
CA SER A 181 0.42 26.48 8.16
C SER A 181 0.84 25.39 7.16
N ASP A 182 2.04 25.55 6.61
CA ASP A 182 2.62 24.55 5.73
C ASP A 182 3.02 23.29 6.52
N LEU A 183 2.41 22.16 6.16
CA LEU A 183 2.69 20.85 6.74
C LEU A 183 3.43 19.95 5.74
N GLN A 184 3.91 20.48 4.62
CA GLN A 184 4.58 19.69 3.58
C GLN A 184 5.80 18.96 4.11
N ASN A 185 6.62 19.62 4.93
CA ASN A 185 7.84 19.04 5.45
C ASN A 185 7.56 17.80 6.32
N ILE A 186 6.77 17.97 7.38
CA ILE A 186 6.44 16.87 8.31
C ILE A 186 5.73 15.69 7.61
N VAL A 187 4.86 15.98 6.63
CA VAL A 187 4.13 14.94 5.89
C VAL A 187 5.03 14.20 4.92
N SER A 188 5.99 14.89 4.31
CA SER A 188 6.98 14.27 3.43
C SER A 188 7.89 13.34 4.22
N MET A 189 8.36 13.77 5.39
CA MET A 189 9.14 12.93 6.31
C MET A 189 8.32 11.73 6.79
N LEU A 190 7.04 11.92 7.10
CA LEU A 190 6.16 10.84 7.54
C LEU A 190 5.98 9.82 6.41
N GLY A 191 5.72 10.27 5.19
CA GLY A 191 5.61 9.41 4.01
C GLY A 191 6.89 8.61 3.75
N LEU A 192 8.07 9.23 3.88
CA LEU A 192 9.36 8.56 3.77
C LEU A 192 9.54 7.50 4.86
N TYR A 193 9.28 7.85 6.11
CA TYR A 193 9.39 6.92 7.24
C TYR A 193 8.48 5.70 7.06
N PHE A 194 7.22 5.91 6.70
CA PHE A 194 6.26 4.82 6.46
C PHE A 194 6.72 3.87 5.36
N GLN A 195 7.24 4.40 4.24
CA GLN A 195 7.66 3.56 3.13
C GLN A 195 8.96 2.81 3.42
N ILE A 196 9.98 3.48 3.98
CA ILE A 196 11.25 2.81 4.31
C ILE A 196 11.00 1.74 5.38
N ARG A 197 10.08 1.98 6.31
CA ARG A 197 9.65 0.99 7.30
C ARG A 197 8.95 -0.20 6.63
N ASP A 198 8.06 0.02 5.65
CA ASP A 198 7.41 -1.07 4.90
C ASP A 198 8.44 -1.91 4.13
N ASP A 199 9.40 -1.25 3.48
CA ASP A 199 10.50 -1.89 2.75
C ASP A 199 11.40 -2.74 3.68
N TYR A 200 11.72 -2.24 4.88
CA TYR A 200 12.46 -3.02 5.89
C TYR A 200 11.62 -4.18 6.44
N ALA A 201 10.35 -3.92 6.77
CA ALA A 201 9.44 -4.90 7.33
C ALA A 201 9.20 -6.08 6.39
N ASN A 202 9.11 -5.83 5.08
CA ASN A 202 8.97 -6.85 4.04
C ASN A 202 10.08 -7.92 4.07
N LEU A 203 11.29 -7.52 4.51
CA LEU A 203 12.47 -8.37 4.55
C LEU A 203 12.69 -9.04 5.92
N MET A 204 12.33 -8.35 7.01
CA MET A 204 12.77 -8.71 8.36
C MET A 204 11.67 -9.19 9.29
N LEU A 205 10.41 -8.78 9.11
CA LEU A 205 9.36 -9.06 10.09
C LEU A 205 8.59 -10.34 9.76
N ALA A 206 8.59 -11.29 10.70
CA ALA A 206 7.84 -12.55 10.58
C ALA A 206 6.33 -12.34 10.43
N GLU A 207 5.77 -11.35 11.13
CA GLU A 207 4.36 -10.96 11.02
C GLU A 207 4.02 -10.42 9.63
N TYR A 208 4.99 -9.80 8.94
CA TYR A 208 4.81 -9.38 7.56
C TYR A 208 4.69 -10.58 6.63
N CYS A 209 5.41 -11.70 6.89
CA CYS A 209 5.24 -12.94 6.13
C CYS A 209 3.84 -13.56 6.23
N GLU A 210 3.12 -13.30 7.31
CA GLU A 210 1.74 -13.76 7.48
C GLU A 210 0.75 -12.90 6.70
N ASN A 211 1.09 -11.62 6.49
CA ASN A 211 0.26 -10.62 5.84
C ASN A 211 0.52 -10.46 4.33
N LYS A 212 1.80 -10.52 3.94
CA LYS A 212 2.38 -10.46 2.60
C LYS A 212 3.32 -11.68 2.50
N SER A 213 3.52 -12.30 1.34
CA SER A 213 4.41 -13.47 1.30
C SER A 213 5.85 -13.10 1.74
N PHE A 214 6.65 -14.04 2.25
CA PHE A 214 8.03 -13.74 2.69
C PHE A 214 8.85 -13.07 1.57
N CYS A 215 9.45 -11.90 1.83
CA CYS A 215 10.20 -11.10 0.86
C CYS A 215 9.46 -10.95 -0.49
N GLU A 216 8.22 -10.46 -0.46
CA GLU A 216 7.41 -10.25 -1.66
C GLU A 216 8.03 -9.20 -2.59
N ASP A 217 8.68 -8.17 -2.04
CA ASP A 217 9.36 -7.12 -2.84
C ASP A 217 10.45 -7.73 -3.74
N LEU A 218 11.08 -8.84 -3.33
CA LEU A 218 12.04 -9.57 -4.16
C LEU A 218 11.35 -10.31 -5.32
N THR A 219 10.17 -10.88 -5.07
CA THR A 219 9.37 -11.53 -6.13
C THR A 219 8.83 -10.51 -7.12
N GLU A 220 8.46 -9.32 -6.64
CA GLU A 220 8.08 -8.20 -7.49
C GLU A 220 9.25 -7.72 -8.36
N GLY A 221 10.48 -7.81 -7.84
CA GLY A 221 11.68 -7.24 -8.46
C GLY A 221 11.90 -5.77 -8.09
N LYS A 222 11.27 -5.31 -6.99
CA LYS A 222 11.24 -3.91 -6.57
C LYS A 222 12.60 -3.45 -6.04
N PHE A 223 13.01 -2.26 -6.47
CA PHE A 223 14.14 -1.54 -5.89
C PHE A 223 13.71 -0.85 -4.59
N SER A 224 13.64 -1.63 -3.50
CA SER A 224 13.36 -1.11 -2.15
C SER A 224 14.58 -0.42 -1.54
N PHE A 225 14.38 0.38 -0.49
CA PHE A 225 15.45 1.17 0.15
C PHE A 225 16.74 0.37 0.47
N PRO A 226 16.69 -0.78 1.17
CA PRO A 226 17.89 -1.58 1.44
C PRO A 226 18.53 -2.17 0.18
N VAL A 227 17.73 -2.48 -0.84
CA VAL A 227 18.22 -3.01 -2.13
C VAL A 227 18.97 -1.94 -2.91
N ILE A 228 18.44 -0.71 -2.95
CA ILE A 228 19.10 0.44 -3.57
C ILE A 228 20.45 0.69 -2.89
N HIS A 229 20.49 0.73 -1.55
CA HIS A 229 21.74 0.89 -0.81
C HIS A 229 22.74 -0.23 -1.15
N ALA A 230 22.31 -1.48 -1.16
CA ALA A 230 23.17 -2.64 -1.47
C ALA A 230 23.84 -2.49 -2.84
N ILE A 231 23.06 -2.12 -3.87
CA ILE A 231 23.55 -1.99 -5.24
C ILE A 231 24.56 -0.85 -5.37
N HIS A 232 24.31 0.31 -4.76
CA HIS A 232 25.21 1.47 -4.87
C HIS A 232 26.44 1.38 -3.99
N SER A 233 26.35 0.73 -2.82
CA SER A 233 27.50 0.54 -1.93
C SER A 233 28.47 -0.53 -2.42
N HIS A 234 28.01 -1.47 -3.25
CA HIS A 234 28.80 -2.58 -3.79
C HIS A 234 28.60 -2.71 -5.32
N PRO A 235 29.02 -1.71 -6.12
CA PRO A 235 28.75 -1.68 -7.57
C PRO A 235 29.46 -2.81 -8.35
N GLU A 236 30.54 -3.36 -7.80
CA GLU A 236 31.27 -4.49 -8.38
C GLU A 236 30.53 -5.84 -8.19
N ASP A 237 29.56 -5.89 -7.28
CA ASP A 237 28.79 -7.09 -6.98
C ASP A 237 27.41 -7.04 -7.65
N ASN A 238 27.24 -7.86 -8.68
CA ASN A 238 25.99 -7.94 -9.44
C ASN A 238 24.98 -8.96 -8.86
N GLN A 239 25.29 -9.65 -7.75
CA GLN A 239 24.43 -10.71 -7.22
C GLN A 239 23.04 -10.21 -6.86
N ILE A 240 22.94 -9.06 -6.18
CA ILE A 240 21.66 -8.45 -5.79
C ILE A 240 20.79 -8.17 -7.03
N GLN A 241 21.35 -7.52 -8.05
CA GLN A 241 20.62 -7.22 -9.28
C GLN A 241 20.22 -8.49 -10.05
N CYS A 242 21.12 -9.48 -10.12
CA CYS A 242 20.86 -10.75 -10.79
C CYS A 242 19.74 -11.54 -10.11
N ILE A 243 19.68 -11.55 -8.77
CA ILE A 243 18.60 -12.23 -8.03
C ILE A 243 17.29 -11.45 -8.17
N LEU A 244 17.33 -10.11 -8.10
CA LEU A 244 16.15 -9.25 -8.28
C LEU A 244 15.49 -9.45 -9.65
N LYS A 245 16.31 -9.58 -10.70
CA LYS A 245 15.86 -9.87 -12.08
C LYS A 245 15.10 -11.20 -12.22
N GLN A 246 15.39 -12.17 -11.37
CA GLN A 246 14.75 -13.49 -11.45
C GLN A 246 13.31 -13.49 -10.95
N ARG A 247 12.88 -12.48 -10.18
CA ARG A 247 11.52 -12.40 -9.60
C ARG A 247 11.13 -13.72 -8.92
N THR A 248 12.09 -14.29 -8.19
CA THR A 248 12.02 -15.66 -7.70
C THR A 248 10.98 -15.82 -6.59
N LYS A 249 10.32 -16.97 -6.56
CA LYS A 249 9.48 -17.43 -5.44
C LYS A 249 10.21 -18.42 -4.53
N ASN A 250 11.44 -18.80 -4.87
CA ASN A 250 12.23 -19.76 -4.09
C ASN A 250 12.64 -19.16 -2.74
N ILE A 251 12.23 -19.80 -1.64
CA ILE A 251 12.44 -19.32 -0.28
C ILE A 251 13.94 -19.30 0.10
N ASP A 252 14.71 -20.29 -0.33
CA ASP A 252 16.13 -20.37 0.02
C ASP A 252 16.93 -19.27 -0.70
N LEU A 253 16.57 -18.98 -1.95
CA LEU A 253 17.15 -17.85 -2.68
C LEU A 253 16.77 -16.50 -2.05
N LYS A 254 15.53 -16.35 -1.55
CA LYS A 254 15.10 -15.18 -0.77
C LYS A 254 15.89 -15.02 0.53
N LYS A 255 16.12 -16.11 1.27
CA LYS A 255 16.96 -16.09 2.49
C LYS A 255 18.39 -15.70 2.17
N TYR A 256 18.95 -16.25 1.10
CA TYR A 256 20.29 -15.88 0.62
C TYR A 256 20.36 -14.40 0.25
N PHE A 257 19.37 -13.88 -0.46
CA PHE A 257 19.26 -12.46 -0.80
C PHE A 257 19.27 -11.57 0.45
N VAL A 258 18.47 -11.88 1.48
CA VAL A 258 18.48 -11.14 2.74
C VAL A 258 19.84 -11.22 3.44
N SER A 259 20.49 -12.38 3.41
CA SER A 259 21.85 -12.53 3.98
C SER A 259 22.91 -11.69 3.26
N LEU A 260 22.75 -11.47 1.95
CA LEU A 260 23.61 -10.55 1.19
C LEU A 260 23.37 -9.10 1.60
N LEU A 261 22.10 -8.69 1.77
CA LEU A 261 21.77 -7.34 2.24
C LEU A 261 22.33 -7.06 3.64
N ASP A 262 22.32 -8.06 4.53
CA ASP A 262 22.94 -7.95 5.85
C ASP A 262 24.47 -7.84 5.75
N LYS A 263 25.10 -8.70 4.94
CA LYS A 263 26.56 -8.67 4.68
C LYS A 263 27.03 -7.33 4.14
N PHE A 264 26.23 -6.69 3.27
CA PHE A 264 26.52 -5.37 2.71
C PHE A 264 26.18 -4.21 3.64
N GLY A 265 25.66 -4.49 4.84
CA GLY A 265 25.29 -3.49 5.83
C GLY A 265 24.01 -2.72 5.49
N SER A 266 23.28 -3.11 4.46
CA SER A 266 22.07 -2.40 3.99
C SER A 266 20.92 -2.45 4.99
N LEU A 267 20.78 -3.54 5.74
CA LEU A 267 19.78 -3.63 6.80
C LEU A 267 20.10 -2.63 7.91
N LYS A 268 21.38 -2.56 8.32
CA LYS A 268 21.81 -1.63 9.37
C LYS A 268 21.74 -0.18 8.93
N TYR A 269 22.07 0.09 7.66
CA TYR A 269 21.89 1.40 7.06
C TYR A 269 20.41 1.84 7.10
N THR A 270 19.50 0.93 6.75
CA THR A 270 18.05 1.18 6.77
C THR A 270 17.54 1.47 8.18
N GLU A 271 17.96 0.71 9.19
CA GLU A 271 17.64 0.98 10.60
C GLU A 271 18.12 2.37 11.04
N THR A 272 19.32 2.77 10.62
CA THR A 272 19.91 4.06 10.97
C THR A 272 19.13 5.20 10.32
N ALA A 273 18.78 5.07 9.04
CA ALA A 273 17.94 6.02 8.33
C ALA A 273 16.56 6.17 8.98
N LEU A 274 15.93 5.07 9.41
CA LEU A 274 14.64 5.11 10.11
C LEU A 274 14.72 5.85 11.45
N ARG A 275 15.78 5.64 12.24
CA ARG A 275 15.98 6.37 13.50
C ARG A 275 16.22 7.85 13.30
N GLN A 276 17.01 8.19 12.28
CA GLN A 276 17.23 9.59 11.93
C GLN A 276 15.91 10.27 11.53
N LEU A 277 15.13 9.64 10.64
CA LEU A 277 13.82 10.16 10.23
C LEU A 277 12.82 10.25 11.40
N GLU A 278 12.84 9.28 12.33
CA GLU A 278 12.03 9.35 13.55
C GLU A 278 12.39 10.59 14.38
N GLN A 279 13.69 10.83 14.60
CA GLN A 279 14.14 11.99 15.36
C GLN A 279 13.75 13.31 14.67
N GLU A 280 13.98 13.41 13.36
CA GLU A 280 13.58 14.58 12.56
C GLU A 280 12.07 14.82 12.62
N LEU A 281 11.25 13.77 12.58
CA LEU A 281 9.79 13.86 12.74
C LEU A 281 9.37 14.38 14.12
N ARG A 282 10.04 13.92 15.18
CA ARG A 282 9.74 14.37 16.55
C ARG A 282 10.14 15.84 16.75
N ASP A 283 11.30 16.22 16.25
CA ASP A 283 11.80 17.59 16.32
C ASP A 283 10.89 18.56 15.55
N GLU A 284 10.51 18.21 14.32
CA GLU A 284 9.57 18.99 13.52
C GLU A 284 8.19 19.08 14.19
N THR A 285 7.71 18.00 14.80
CA THR A 285 6.45 18.03 15.55
C THR A 285 6.53 19.00 16.72
N ALA A 286 7.66 19.05 17.43
CA ALA A 286 7.87 19.99 18.53
C ALA A 286 7.89 21.44 18.02
N VAL A 287 8.55 21.72 16.89
CA VAL A 287 8.57 23.04 16.23
C VAL A 287 7.15 23.49 15.85
N LEU A 288 6.29 22.57 15.42
CA LEU A 288 4.89 22.84 15.08
C LEU A 288 3.95 22.95 16.30
N GLY A 289 4.49 23.01 17.52
CA GLY A 289 3.71 23.18 18.75
C GLY A 289 3.30 21.87 19.44
N GLY A 290 3.80 20.73 18.97
CA GLY A 290 3.55 19.41 19.55
C GLY A 290 2.23 18.79 19.10
N ASN A 291 2.19 17.46 19.03
CA ASN A 291 0.97 16.71 18.73
C ASN A 291 1.01 15.32 19.41
N PRO A 292 0.28 15.12 20.52
CA PRO A 292 0.33 13.86 21.27
C PRO A 292 -0.19 12.66 20.48
N TYR A 293 -1.14 12.87 19.56
CA TYR A 293 -1.67 11.80 18.71
C TYR A 293 -0.64 11.34 17.68
N LEU A 294 0.09 12.28 17.08
CA LEU A 294 1.17 11.95 16.16
C LEU A 294 2.32 11.26 16.89
N MET A 295 2.66 11.70 18.10
CA MET A 295 3.70 11.04 18.91
C MET A 295 3.32 9.62 19.30
N ALA A 296 2.06 9.40 19.72
CA ALA A 296 1.57 8.05 20.02
C ALA A 296 1.63 7.13 18.77
N LEU A 297 1.28 7.66 17.59
CA LEU A 297 1.42 6.91 16.33
C LEU A 297 2.89 6.58 16.04
N MET A 298 3.80 7.54 16.24
CA MET A 298 5.23 7.29 16.04
C MET A 298 5.76 6.23 17.01
N ASP A 299 5.35 6.26 18.28
CA ASP A 299 5.73 5.26 19.28
C ASP A 299 5.24 3.85 18.88
N GLU A 300 4.03 3.73 18.35
CA GLU A 300 3.49 2.46 17.84
C GLU A 300 4.31 1.95 16.64
N LEU A 301 4.63 2.82 15.70
CA LEU A 301 5.36 2.44 14.49
C LEU A 301 6.82 2.07 14.75
N THR A 302 7.46 2.69 15.74
CA THR A 302 8.88 2.45 16.06
C THR A 302 9.07 1.21 16.92
N ALA A 303 8.06 0.80 17.70
CA ALA A 303 8.10 -0.40 18.54
C ALA A 303 8.40 -1.69 17.76
N SER A 304 8.04 -1.74 16.48
CA SER A 304 8.27 -2.91 15.61
C SER A 304 9.68 -2.97 15.00
N ILE A 305 10.48 -1.91 15.11
CA ILE A 305 11.85 -1.87 14.56
C ILE A 305 12.81 -2.29 15.67
N PRO A 306 13.70 -3.29 15.45
CA PRO A 306 14.67 -3.71 16.45
C PRO A 306 15.54 -2.53 16.95
N LYS A 307 15.69 -2.44 18.29
CA LYS A 307 16.54 -1.44 18.95
C LYS A 307 18.02 -1.79 18.90
#